data_AF-A0A2V9SMK1-F1
#
_entry.id   AF-A0A2V9SMK1-F1
#
_cell.length_a   1.000
_cell.length_b   1.000
_cell.length_c   1.000
_cell.angle_alpha   90.00
_cell.angle_beta   90.00
_cell.angle_gamma   90.00
#
_symmetry.space_group_name_H-M   'P 1'
#
loop_
_entity.id
_entity.type
_entity.pdbx_description
1 polymer ?
#
loop_
_entity_poly.entity_id
_entity_poly.type
_entity_poly.pdbx_seq_one_letter_code
_entity_poly.pdbx_strand_id
1 'polypeptide(L)'
;MTSQDLGTDTESMLNAKFIHPYEPRSTSHVGLWQENGWSFNIYSIHHQTRRAASPEIIECAKSLTRDRLLRGAPHPASHQLGFIILHQALGSDYILLCWWIDTNMICQHLFAAKPREARYHDFSVSAAAICVFEFEVIAIERRLWIEHVLSSGGSVAAYIHAPRSGDSPLEVVVDLDANTRK
;
A
#
# COMPACT_ATOMS: atom_id res chain seq x y z
N MET A 1 -23.61 -48.80 -5.73
CA MET A 1 -23.17 -48.19 -4.46
C MET A 1 -21.68 -48.41 -4.36
N THR A 2 -20.89 -47.37 -4.64
CA THR A 2 -19.55 -47.08 -4.10
C THR A 2 -19.19 -45.71 -4.65
N SER A 3 -19.51 -44.69 -3.85
CA SER A 3 -19.02 -43.33 -4.00
C SER A 3 -17.50 -43.38 -4.04
N GLN A 4 -16.88 -42.85 -5.09
CA GLN A 4 -15.46 -42.52 -5.05
C GLN A 4 -15.33 -41.35 -4.07
N ASP A 5 -14.75 -41.63 -2.90
CA ASP A 5 -14.23 -40.61 -2.01
C ASP A 5 -13.20 -39.79 -2.77
N LEU A 6 -13.62 -38.63 -3.26
CA LEU A 6 -12.73 -37.51 -3.52
C LEU A 6 -12.30 -36.98 -2.16
N GLY A 7 -11.36 -37.70 -1.52
CA GLY A 7 -10.62 -37.21 -0.38
C GLY A 7 -9.86 -35.97 -0.82
N THR A 8 -10.47 -34.80 -0.64
CA THR A 8 -9.78 -33.54 -0.71
C THR A 8 -8.79 -33.52 0.44
N ASP A 9 -7.52 -33.72 0.09
CA ASP A 9 -6.37 -33.71 0.98
C ASP A 9 -6.17 -32.27 1.51
N THR A 10 -7.03 -31.87 2.44
CA THR A 10 -7.12 -30.54 3.06
C THR A 10 -5.82 -30.16 3.77
N GLU A 11 -5.04 -31.14 4.23
CA GLU A 11 -3.73 -30.90 4.85
C GLU A 11 -2.68 -30.37 3.86
N SER A 12 -2.75 -30.73 2.58
CA SER A 12 -1.79 -30.26 1.57
C SER A 12 -2.01 -28.78 1.19
N MET A 13 -3.25 -28.29 1.31
CA MET A 13 -3.61 -26.90 1.00
C MET A 13 -3.15 -25.90 2.08
N LEU A 14 -2.81 -26.36 3.27
CA LEU A 14 -2.46 -25.52 4.43
C LEU A 14 -0.95 -25.38 4.65
N ASN A 15 -0.13 -26.16 3.95
CA ASN A 15 1.33 -26.15 4.12
C ASN A 15 2.02 -25.12 3.22
N ALA A 16 1.70 -23.84 3.42
CA ALA A 16 2.56 -22.77 2.92
C ALA A 16 3.87 -22.76 3.75
N LYS A 17 4.97 -23.24 3.15
CA LYS A 17 6.31 -23.06 3.74
C LYS A 17 6.70 -21.58 3.60
N PHE A 18 6.45 -20.80 4.65
CA PHE A 18 6.95 -19.42 4.75
C PHE A 18 8.45 -19.45 5.04
N ILE A 19 9.28 -19.14 4.04
CA ILE A 19 10.74 -19.24 4.11
C ILE A 19 11.35 -18.10 4.97
N HIS A 20 10.57 -17.08 5.33
CA HIS A 20 11.01 -15.97 6.17
C HIS A 20 9.92 -15.60 7.19
N PRO A 21 10.23 -15.60 8.51
CA PRO A 21 9.30 -15.11 9.53
C PRO A 21 9.00 -13.63 9.34
N TYR A 22 7.87 -13.18 9.90
CA TYR A 22 7.50 -11.77 9.88
C TYR A 22 8.56 -10.91 10.59
N GLU A 23 9.01 -9.87 9.90
CA GLU A 23 9.82 -8.80 10.44
C GLU A 23 9.15 -7.46 10.12
N PRO A 24 8.97 -6.57 11.13
CA PRO A 24 8.42 -5.25 10.88
C PRO A 24 9.21 -4.49 9.82
N ARG A 25 8.50 -3.74 8.98
CA ARG A 25 9.07 -2.75 8.08
C ARG A 25 8.93 -1.39 8.75
N SER A 26 9.96 -0.57 8.60
CA SER A 26 9.86 0.81 9.04
C SER A 26 9.01 1.56 8.02
N THR A 27 7.87 2.08 8.49
CA THR A 27 6.90 2.83 7.70
C THR A 27 6.85 4.27 8.21
N SER A 28 6.91 5.26 7.31
CA SER A 28 6.85 6.68 7.69
C SER A 28 6.14 7.52 6.64
N HIS A 29 5.47 8.59 7.09
CA HIS A 29 4.99 9.66 6.23
C HIS A 29 6.15 10.62 5.94
N VAL A 30 6.44 10.80 4.65
CA VAL A 30 7.54 11.63 4.14
C VAL A 30 7.08 13.07 3.97
N GLY A 31 5.84 13.27 3.52
CA GLY A 31 5.26 14.60 3.35
C GLY A 31 4.11 14.64 2.36
N LEU A 32 3.59 15.86 2.16
CA LEU A 32 2.55 16.18 1.20
C LEU A 32 3.19 16.81 -0.05
N TRP A 33 2.86 16.29 -1.23
CA TRP A 33 3.22 16.87 -2.51
C TRP A 33 1.96 17.34 -3.24
N GLN A 34 1.96 18.57 -3.74
CA GLN A 34 0.86 19.13 -4.50
C GLN A 34 1.35 19.61 -5.86
N GLU A 35 0.62 19.27 -6.92
CA GLU A 35 0.95 19.66 -8.29
C GLU A 35 -0.29 19.55 -9.19
N ASN A 36 -0.51 20.53 -10.07
CA ASN A 36 -1.61 20.52 -11.06
C ASN A 36 -3.00 20.24 -10.45
N GLY A 37 -3.28 20.78 -9.26
CA GLY A 37 -4.54 20.55 -8.54
C GLY A 37 -4.62 19.22 -7.79
N TRP A 38 -3.64 18.34 -7.97
CA TRP A 38 -3.53 17.09 -7.22
C TRP A 38 -2.82 17.27 -5.89
N SER A 39 -3.18 16.44 -4.92
CA SER A 39 -2.48 16.30 -3.64
C SER A 39 -2.15 14.83 -3.37
N PHE A 40 -0.87 14.55 -3.08
CA PHE A 40 -0.34 13.21 -2.80
C PHE A 40 0.39 13.17 -1.48
N ASN A 41 -0.02 12.27 -0.59
CA ASN A 41 0.80 11.93 0.58
C ASN A 41 1.83 10.89 0.22
N ILE A 42 3.09 11.15 0.56
CA ILE A 42 4.21 10.27 0.23
C ILE A 42 4.59 9.49 1.48
N TYR A 43 4.74 8.19 1.34
CA TYR A 43 5.13 7.27 2.39
C TYR A 43 6.40 6.51 1.99
N SER A 44 7.25 6.19 2.97
CA SER A 44 8.39 5.30 2.79
C SER A 44 8.17 4.04 3.62
N ILE A 45 8.39 2.88 3.01
CA ILE A 45 8.44 1.56 3.66
C ILE A 45 9.79 0.95 3.32
N HIS A 46 10.54 0.46 4.30
CA HIS A 46 11.80 -0.22 4.01
C HIS A 46 12.04 -1.45 4.88
N HIS A 47 12.70 -2.44 4.27
CA HIS A 47 13.27 -3.58 4.97
C HIS A 47 14.35 -3.11 5.96
N GLN A 48 14.53 -3.83 7.08
CA GLN A 48 15.44 -3.43 8.17
C GLN A 48 16.89 -3.23 7.72
N THR A 49 17.33 -4.02 6.73
CA THR A 49 18.66 -3.96 6.11
C THR A 49 18.76 -2.94 4.97
N ARG A 50 17.68 -2.24 4.66
CA ARG A 50 17.57 -1.25 3.58
C ARG A 50 17.45 0.14 4.20
N ARG A 51 17.74 1.15 3.38
CA ARG A 51 17.52 2.56 3.76
C ARG A 51 16.14 2.99 3.27
N ALA A 52 15.54 3.95 3.97
CA ALA A 52 14.38 4.68 3.47
C ALA A 52 14.68 5.33 2.12
N ALA A 53 13.63 5.66 1.38
CA ALA A 53 13.73 6.27 0.07
C ALA A 53 14.57 7.56 0.14
N SER A 54 15.54 7.68 -0.76
CA SER A 54 16.35 8.90 -0.88
C SER A 54 15.56 10.00 -1.61
N PRO A 55 16.01 11.27 -1.53
CA PRO A 55 15.42 12.36 -2.31
C PRO A 55 15.33 12.06 -3.81
N GLU A 56 16.33 11.36 -4.39
CA GLU A 56 16.31 10.98 -5.79
C GLU A 56 15.17 10.00 -6.13
N ILE A 57 14.85 9.08 -5.22
CA ILE A 57 13.73 8.14 -5.38
C ILE A 57 12.40 8.89 -5.27
N ILE A 58 12.29 9.86 -4.36
CA ILE A 58 11.10 10.71 -4.23
C ILE A 58 10.85 11.50 -5.52
N GLU A 59 11.89 12.12 -6.09
CA GLU A 59 11.77 12.86 -7.36
C GLU A 59 11.47 11.92 -8.54
N CYS A 60 12.04 10.71 -8.56
CA CYS A 60 11.68 9.68 -9.54
C CYS A 60 10.17 9.35 -9.45
N ALA A 61 9.64 9.14 -8.25
CA ALA A 61 8.21 8.85 -8.06
C ALA A 61 7.30 10.00 -8.53
N LYS A 62 7.71 11.26 -8.29
CA LYS A 62 7.00 12.44 -8.81
C LYS A 62 7.03 12.47 -10.33
N SER A 63 8.19 12.20 -10.95
CA SER A 63 8.32 12.14 -12.41
C SER A 63 7.41 11.07 -13.02
N LEU A 64 7.40 9.86 -12.45
CA LEU A 64 6.53 8.77 -12.91
C LEU A 64 5.05 9.11 -12.74
N THR A 65 4.69 9.78 -11.64
CA THR A 65 3.32 10.24 -11.40
C THR A 65 2.89 11.28 -12.42
N ARG A 66 3.77 12.25 -12.75
CA ARG A 66 3.53 13.21 -13.82
C ARG A 66 3.24 12.50 -15.13
N ASP A 67 4.12 11.56 -15.49
CA ASP A 67 4.05 10.82 -16.73
C ASP A 67 2.79 9.97 -16.84
N ARG A 68 2.40 9.32 -15.73
CA ARG A 68 1.30 8.35 -15.70
C ARG A 68 -0.07 8.98 -15.54
N LEU A 69 -0.19 9.98 -14.67
CA LEU A 69 -1.48 10.47 -14.18
C LEU A 69 -1.69 11.96 -14.49
N LEU A 70 -0.69 12.80 -14.27
CA LEU A 70 -0.89 14.27 -14.33
C LEU A 70 -0.85 14.86 -15.74
N ARG A 71 -0.42 14.11 -16.75
CA ARG A 71 -0.46 14.56 -18.17
C ARG A 71 -1.87 14.61 -18.76
N GLY A 72 -2.80 13.80 -18.23
CA GLY A 72 -4.16 13.69 -18.73
C GLY A 72 -5.13 14.55 -17.93
N ALA A 73 -6.31 14.79 -18.50
CA ALA A 73 -7.44 15.24 -17.71
C ALA A 73 -7.78 14.15 -16.66
N PRO A 74 -8.02 14.52 -15.39
CA PRO A 74 -8.46 13.56 -14.39
C PRO A 74 -9.73 12.84 -14.84
N HIS A 75 -9.88 11.57 -14.44
CA HIS A 75 -11.15 10.87 -14.60
C HIS A 75 -12.27 11.69 -13.92
N PRO A 76 -13.49 11.80 -14.47
CA PRO A 76 -14.56 12.63 -13.89
C PRO A 76 -14.90 12.27 -12.43
N ALA A 77 -14.74 11.00 -12.07
CA ALA A 77 -14.95 10.52 -10.70
C ALA A 77 -13.76 10.73 -9.75
N SER A 78 -12.65 11.30 -10.22
CA SER A 78 -11.46 11.48 -9.40
C SER A 78 -11.62 12.67 -8.45
N HIS A 79 -11.13 12.48 -7.22
CA HIS A 79 -11.00 13.57 -6.26
C HIS A 79 -9.73 14.41 -6.45
N GLN A 80 -8.86 14.02 -7.38
CA GLN A 80 -7.50 14.57 -7.52
C GLN A 80 -6.69 14.44 -6.20
N LEU A 81 -6.94 13.36 -5.47
CA LEU A 81 -6.28 13.02 -4.21
C LEU A 81 -5.71 11.62 -4.30
N GLY A 82 -4.52 11.44 -3.77
CA GLY A 82 -3.89 10.15 -3.71
C GLY A 82 -2.77 10.07 -2.69
N PHE A 83 -2.04 8.97 -2.79
CA PHE A 83 -0.85 8.73 -2.00
C PHE A 83 0.13 7.88 -2.80
N ILE A 84 1.40 8.02 -2.46
CA ILE A 84 2.51 7.34 -3.12
C ILE A 84 3.27 6.55 -2.06
N ILE A 85 3.46 5.25 -2.29
CA ILE A 85 4.24 4.37 -1.41
C ILE A 85 5.57 4.07 -2.08
N LEU A 86 6.66 4.45 -1.41
CA LEU A 86 8.03 4.12 -1.80
C LEU A 86 8.47 2.93 -0.96
N HIS A 87 8.53 1.74 -1.57
CA HIS A 87 8.84 0.51 -0.85
C HIS A 87 10.22 -0.02 -1.24
N GLN A 88 11.21 0.12 -0.35
CA GLN A 88 12.54 -0.44 -0.51
C GLN A 88 12.61 -1.84 0.11
N ALA A 89 12.15 -2.85 -0.63
CA ALA A 89 12.11 -4.23 -0.18
C ALA A 89 13.48 -4.92 -0.32
N LEU A 90 13.54 -6.21 0.02
CA LEU A 90 14.78 -6.99 -0.07
C LEU A 90 15.13 -7.36 -1.51
N GLY A 91 14.15 -7.88 -2.27
CA GLY A 91 14.35 -8.40 -3.62
C GLY A 91 14.22 -7.37 -4.73
N SER A 92 13.32 -6.38 -4.56
CA SER A 92 13.05 -5.32 -5.52
C SER A 92 12.59 -4.07 -4.77
N ASP A 93 12.77 -2.90 -5.38
CA ASP A 93 12.17 -1.66 -4.88
C ASP A 93 10.90 -1.36 -5.70
N TYR A 94 9.87 -0.80 -5.07
CA TYR A 94 8.58 -0.51 -5.69
C TYR A 94 8.13 0.93 -5.46
N ILE A 95 7.39 1.48 -6.42
CA ILE A 95 6.63 2.73 -6.28
C ILE A 95 5.17 2.41 -6.60
N LEU A 96 4.30 2.57 -5.63
CA LEU A 96 2.85 2.46 -5.82
C LEU A 96 2.26 3.86 -5.88
N LEU A 97 1.61 4.17 -6.99
CA LEU A 97 0.78 5.35 -7.14
C LEU A 97 -0.67 4.95 -6.92
N CYS A 98 -1.30 5.46 -5.86
CA CYS A 98 -2.69 5.19 -5.51
C CYS A 98 -3.50 6.49 -5.54
N TRP A 99 -4.73 6.45 -6.06
CA TRP A 99 -5.62 7.61 -6.04
C TRP A 99 -7.09 7.25 -5.87
N TRP A 100 -7.82 8.14 -5.19
CA TRP A 100 -9.23 7.98 -4.91
C TRP A 100 -10.10 8.35 -6.12
N ILE A 101 -11.05 7.47 -6.43
CA ILE A 101 -12.13 7.72 -7.37
C ILE A 101 -13.47 7.32 -6.75
N ASP A 102 -14.56 7.90 -7.27
CA ASP A 102 -15.91 7.71 -6.74
C ASP A 102 -15.92 7.95 -5.22
N THR A 103 -16.69 7.22 -4.43
CA THR A 103 -16.71 7.43 -2.97
C THR A 103 -15.79 6.48 -2.20
N ASN A 104 -15.49 5.32 -2.77
CA ASN A 104 -14.97 4.17 -2.01
C ASN A 104 -13.91 3.34 -2.75
N MET A 105 -13.41 3.83 -3.90
CA MET A 105 -12.53 3.05 -4.76
C MET A 105 -11.14 3.69 -4.84
N ILE A 106 -10.12 2.84 -4.82
CA ILE A 106 -8.72 3.23 -5.07
C ILE A 106 -8.32 2.66 -6.42
N CYS A 107 -7.87 3.54 -7.31
CA CYS A 107 -7.08 3.14 -8.46
C CYS A 107 -5.61 3.05 -8.06
N GLN A 108 -4.87 2.15 -8.71
CA GLN A 108 -3.45 1.97 -8.46
C GLN A 108 -2.66 1.78 -9.74
N HIS A 109 -1.38 2.14 -9.67
CA HIS A 109 -0.39 1.79 -10.67
C HIS A 109 0.95 1.51 -9.99
N LEU A 110 1.61 0.45 -10.43
CA LEU A 110 2.79 -0.08 -9.76
C LEU A 110 4.01 -0.03 -10.69
N PHE A 111 5.10 0.50 -10.16
CA PHE A 111 6.41 0.48 -10.80
C PHE A 111 7.39 -0.34 -9.96
N ALA A 112 8.34 -1.00 -10.62
CA ALA A 112 9.37 -1.78 -9.96
C ALA A 112 10.77 -1.38 -10.46
N ALA A 113 11.76 -1.54 -9.59
CA ALA A 113 13.17 -1.41 -9.91
C ALA A 113 13.97 -2.51 -9.21
N LYS A 114 15.17 -2.78 -9.72
CA LYS A 114 16.14 -3.56 -8.96
C LYS A 114 16.56 -2.79 -7.70
N PRO A 115 16.94 -3.50 -6.62
CA PRO A 115 17.33 -2.86 -5.39
C PRO A 115 18.46 -1.84 -5.59
N ARG A 116 18.29 -0.61 -5.06
CA ARG A 116 19.28 0.50 -5.12
C ARG A 116 19.44 1.13 -6.51
N GLU A 117 18.59 0.80 -7.47
CA GLU A 117 18.53 1.48 -8.76
C GLU A 117 17.36 2.47 -8.77
N ALA A 118 17.59 3.73 -9.16
CA ALA A 118 16.53 4.72 -9.34
C ALA A 118 15.87 4.63 -10.73
N ARG A 119 15.85 3.43 -11.34
CA ARG A 119 15.33 3.19 -12.69
C ARG A 119 14.13 2.27 -12.62
N TYR A 120 12.98 2.86 -12.34
CA TYR A 120 11.70 2.16 -12.23
C TYR A 120 11.06 1.97 -13.60
N HIS A 121 10.38 0.84 -13.78
CA HIS A 121 9.61 0.50 -14.96
C HIS A 121 8.20 0.07 -14.56
N ASP A 122 7.27 0.20 -15.50
CA ASP A 122 5.89 -0.25 -15.33
C ASP A 122 5.87 -1.76 -14.98
N PHE A 123 5.20 -2.09 -13.87
CA PHE A 123 5.07 -3.45 -13.34
C PHE A 123 3.60 -3.90 -13.26
N SER A 124 2.69 -3.18 -13.93
CA SER A 124 1.24 -3.42 -13.93
C SER A 124 0.80 -4.70 -14.66
N VAL A 125 1.72 -5.39 -15.34
CA VAL A 125 1.47 -6.67 -16.02
C VAL A 125 1.55 -7.89 -15.10
N SER A 126 1.93 -7.72 -13.83
CA SER A 126 1.96 -8.82 -12.87
C SER A 126 0.61 -8.98 -12.18
N ALA A 127 0.20 -10.21 -11.88
CA ALA A 127 -0.98 -10.49 -11.04
C ALA A 127 -0.79 -10.04 -9.58
N ALA A 128 0.41 -9.59 -9.21
CA ALA A 128 0.71 -9.06 -7.88
C ALA A 128 0.39 -7.56 -7.84
N ALA A 129 -0.61 -7.23 -7.03
CA ALA A 129 -1.09 -5.85 -6.90
C ALA A 129 -0.43 -5.11 -5.72
N ILE A 130 -0.36 -5.75 -4.54
CA ILE A 130 -0.02 -5.10 -3.27
C ILE A 130 0.70 -6.11 -2.36
N CYS A 131 1.80 -5.69 -1.75
CA CYS A 131 2.55 -6.43 -0.74
C CYS A 131 1.87 -6.32 0.63
N VAL A 132 1.99 -7.36 1.47
CA VAL A 132 1.43 -7.37 2.83
C VAL A 132 1.85 -6.17 3.69
N PHE A 133 3.05 -5.65 3.49
CA PHE A 133 3.57 -4.49 4.22
C PHE A 133 2.98 -3.16 3.75
N GLU A 134 2.54 -3.05 2.49
CA GLU A 134 1.92 -1.83 1.95
C GLU A 134 0.49 -1.64 2.48
N PHE A 135 -0.15 -2.71 2.98
CA PHE A 135 -1.46 -2.60 3.64
C PHE A 135 -1.46 -1.73 4.88
N GLU A 136 -0.31 -1.53 5.54
CA GLU A 136 -0.23 -0.60 6.67
C GLU A 136 -0.57 0.83 6.24
N VAL A 137 0.01 1.29 5.13
CA VAL A 137 -0.28 2.63 4.57
C VAL A 137 -1.72 2.70 4.04
N ILE A 138 -2.19 1.65 3.36
CA ILE A 138 -3.57 1.61 2.85
C ILE A 138 -4.57 1.64 4.00
N ALA A 139 -4.29 0.99 5.14
CA ALA A 139 -5.14 1.02 6.31
C ALA A 139 -5.21 2.43 6.92
N ILE A 140 -4.08 3.14 7.00
CA ILE A 140 -4.03 4.54 7.44
C ILE A 140 -4.88 5.41 6.51
N GLU A 141 -4.64 5.35 5.21
CA GLU A 141 -5.32 6.20 4.23
C GLU A 141 -6.82 5.89 4.14
N ARG A 142 -7.20 4.61 4.21
CA ARG A 142 -8.61 4.19 4.31
C ARG A 142 -9.29 4.77 5.55
N ARG A 143 -8.64 4.66 6.72
CA ARG A 143 -9.20 5.18 7.97
C ARG A 143 -9.44 6.68 7.88
N LEU A 144 -8.42 7.43 7.44
CA LEU A 144 -8.51 8.88 7.26
C LEU A 144 -9.57 9.28 6.23
N TRP A 145 -9.72 8.53 5.14
CA TRP A 145 -10.77 8.76 4.16
C TRP A 145 -12.18 8.61 4.76
N ILE A 146 -12.41 7.54 5.54
CA ILE A 146 -13.69 7.32 6.21
C ILE A 146 -13.96 8.43 7.23
N GLU A 147 -12.98 8.76 8.07
CA GLU A 147 -13.11 9.74 9.15
C GLU A 147 -13.35 11.16 8.63
N HIS A 148 -12.66 11.55 7.55
CA HIS A 148 -12.65 12.94 7.10
C HIS A 148 -13.43 13.21 5.83
N VAL A 149 -13.65 12.22 4.95
CA VAL A 149 -14.38 12.43 3.68
C VAL A 149 -15.79 11.83 3.74
N LEU A 150 -15.94 10.60 4.22
CA LEU A 150 -17.23 9.90 4.23
C LEU A 150 -18.08 10.18 5.48
N SER A 151 -17.54 10.87 6.47
CA SER A 151 -18.30 11.29 7.65
C SER A 151 -19.34 12.37 7.30
N SER A 152 -20.38 12.47 8.13
CA SER A 152 -21.39 13.53 7.98
C SER A 152 -20.73 14.91 8.15
N GLY A 153 -20.79 15.74 7.11
CA GLY A 153 -20.07 17.02 7.07
C GLY A 153 -18.57 16.91 6.78
N GLY A 154 -18.13 15.77 6.23
CA GLY A 154 -16.74 15.54 5.84
C GLY A 154 -16.19 16.58 4.86
N SER A 155 -14.87 16.73 4.87
CA SER A 155 -14.11 17.63 4.01
C SER A 155 -12.81 16.98 3.54
N VAL A 156 -12.59 17.04 2.22
CA VAL A 156 -11.31 16.70 1.58
C VAL A 156 -10.14 17.47 2.19
N ALA A 157 -10.33 18.74 2.56
CA ALA A 157 -9.26 19.52 3.17
C ALA A 157 -8.85 18.95 4.53
N ALA A 158 -9.81 18.46 5.33
CA ALA A 158 -9.53 17.81 6.59
C ALA A 158 -8.71 16.51 6.38
N TYR A 159 -9.06 15.71 5.38
CA TYR A 159 -8.31 14.52 5.00
C TYR A 159 -6.85 14.81 4.59
N ILE A 160 -6.62 15.85 3.79
CA ILE A 160 -5.28 16.23 3.32
C ILE A 160 -4.38 16.60 4.52
N HIS A 161 -4.90 17.37 5.46
CA HIS A 161 -4.12 17.90 6.59
C HIS A 161 -4.14 17.03 7.85
N ALA A 162 -4.88 15.90 7.83
CA ALA A 162 -4.94 15.00 8.96
C ALA A 162 -3.55 14.43 9.32
N PRO A 163 -3.21 14.32 10.62
CA PRO A 163 -2.00 13.63 11.05
C PRO A 163 -1.99 12.18 10.59
N ARG A 164 -0.84 11.76 10.04
CA ARG A 164 -0.61 10.39 9.52
C ARG A 164 0.22 9.53 10.46
N SER A 165 0.36 9.95 11.71
CA SER A 165 1.04 9.19 12.76
C SER A 165 0.33 7.85 12.97
N GLY A 166 1.11 6.78 12.92
CA GLY A 166 0.67 5.44 13.25
C GLY A 166 0.55 5.28 14.75
N ASP A 167 -0.60 5.64 15.33
CA ASP A 167 -1.10 4.81 16.41
C ASP A 167 -1.59 3.54 15.72
N SER A 168 -0.85 2.45 15.87
CA SER A 168 -1.35 1.13 15.57
C SER A 168 -2.32 0.74 16.68
N PRO A 169 -3.63 0.52 16.44
CA PRO A 169 -4.44 -0.27 17.32
C PRO A 169 -4.68 -1.60 16.60
N LEU A 170 -3.62 -2.36 16.40
CA LEU A 170 -3.73 -3.81 16.32
C LEU A 170 -2.74 -4.38 17.32
N GLU A 171 -3.03 -4.20 18.61
CA GLU A 171 -2.73 -5.25 19.58
C GLU A 171 -3.43 -6.51 19.08
N VAL A 172 -2.75 -7.30 18.26
CA VAL A 172 -3.16 -8.67 18.00
C VAL A 172 -2.75 -9.46 19.24
N VAL A 173 -3.60 -9.45 20.26
CA VAL A 173 -3.58 -10.53 21.26
C VAL A 173 -4.20 -11.74 20.58
N VAL A 174 -3.41 -12.45 19.78
CA VAL A 174 -3.71 -13.84 19.45
C VAL A 174 -3.18 -14.69 20.60
N ASP A 175 -4.07 -14.99 21.55
CA ASP A 175 -3.86 -16.11 22.45
C ASP A 175 -3.99 -17.40 21.62
N LEU A 176 -2.84 -17.96 21.24
CA LEU A 176 -2.76 -19.21 20.48
C LEU A 176 -2.97 -20.45 21.37
N ASP A 177 -3.16 -20.29 22.69
CA ASP A 177 -3.31 -21.41 23.63
C ASP A 177 -4.78 -21.77 23.94
N ALA A 178 -5.75 -21.09 23.33
CA ALA A 178 -7.17 -21.38 23.56
C ALA A 178 -7.66 -22.70 22.93
N ASN A 179 -6.87 -23.37 22.09
CA ASN A 179 -7.31 -24.55 21.33
C ASN A 179 -6.73 -25.90 21.81
N THR A 180 -6.07 -25.96 22.97
CA THR A 180 -5.52 -27.21 23.56
C THR A 180 -6.23 -27.68 24.82
N ARG A 181 -7.46 -27.23 25.07
CA ARG A 181 -8.33 -27.84 26.09
C ARG A 181 -9.63 -28.33 25.47
N LYS A 182 -9.61 -29.56 24.97
CA LYS A 182 -10.66 -30.58 25.12
C LYS A 182 -10.04 -31.97 24.95
#